data_AF-Q9KGQ6-F1
#
_entry.id   AF-Q9KGQ6-F1
#
_cell.length_a   1.000
_cell.length_b   1.000
_cell.length_c   1.000
_cell.angle_alpha   90.00
_cell.angle_beta   90.00
_cell.angle_gamma   90.00
#
_symmetry.space_group_name_H-M   'P 1'
#
loop_
_entity.id
_entity.type
_entity.pdbx_description
1 polymer ?
#
loop_
_entity_poly.entity_id
_entity_poly.type
_entity_poly.pdbx_seq_one_letter_code
_entity_poly.pdbx_strand_id
1 'polypeptide(L)'
;MKGLDMKYVFRGKSYTTLTSCYRDNTDQVTVGIGTVRTRLKNGWSLNKALLHPKQKTIKTKLGSHTVEGKVYENLPSIAEEYGMTLNTIYKRYSRGCRGDDLVPLKKRKSYVAPDDEANFRFYANGVGYKSAADACRKLNVKYGTYRLHMSNGFTVEQALGIEKVQDGRKVRGTKFNVDGKEYTINELSILHNVPEATIRDRLSRGATIIQSIGLDEIPKGTLKKQRDVAKNKRKPIRLTVNGKLYTSYKALADAYGLPQYTVRQRIVVYGYSPEDAVTLDGKSKPLTVEGVDFSSKAAAAEAYGLTPAVLLARLAGGSTIEQALGIEDKETSRTITYEGEMYNSLKDLADKKGISVGTLRSRVQSGLSLEEAIKAGNRIINSGRYNLTILQRDNALANKPAWLYFVRIHIENKERFKVGITTQTVDKRLKQEAYEFQTIKVVDGTLLDCFLLEQEIIDLLFDKRDLEVTSDMLDGYSEIFILNESDIEIVNEILDI
;
A
#
# COMPACT_ATOMS: atom_id res chain seq x y z
N MET A 1 79.61 16.18 -23.07
CA MET A 1 78.31 16.88 -23.08
C MET A 1 77.80 16.92 -24.52
N LYS A 2 76.77 16.14 -24.88
CA LYS A 2 76.10 16.28 -26.18
C LYS A 2 75.12 17.45 -26.07
N GLY A 3 75.25 18.45 -26.93
CA GLY A 3 74.39 19.64 -26.95
C GLY A 3 72.92 19.26 -27.17
N LEU A 4 72.02 19.86 -26.39
CA LEU A 4 70.57 19.72 -26.58
C LEU A 4 70.14 20.53 -27.82
N ASP A 5 69.79 19.84 -28.90
CA ASP A 5 69.19 20.46 -30.08
C ASP A 5 67.87 21.16 -29.71
N MET A 6 67.86 22.48 -29.88
CA MET A 6 66.68 23.32 -29.63
C MET A 6 65.68 23.15 -30.77
N LYS A 7 64.55 22.46 -30.50
CA LYS A 7 63.59 22.01 -31.52
C LYS A 7 62.42 22.96 -31.79
N TYR A 8 62.09 23.87 -30.87
CA TYR A 8 60.88 24.68 -30.97
C TYR A 8 61.21 26.15 -30.74
N VAL A 9 61.02 26.99 -31.76
CA VAL A 9 61.22 28.44 -31.66
C VAL A 9 59.88 29.15 -31.73
N PHE A 10 59.54 29.87 -30.66
CA PHE A 10 58.30 30.65 -30.58
C PHE A 10 58.63 32.05 -30.08
N ARG A 11 58.34 33.07 -30.92
CA ARG A 11 58.61 34.49 -30.66
C ARG A 11 60.03 34.81 -30.19
N GLY A 12 61.03 34.23 -30.84
CA GLY A 12 62.45 34.50 -30.56
C GLY A 12 63.03 33.78 -29.35
N LYS A 13 62.21 33.05 -28.57
CA LYS A 13 62.71 32.12 -27.53
C LYS A 13 62.75 30.70 -28.08
N SER A 14 63.86 30.02 -27.82
CA SER A 14 64.10 28.64 -28.23
C SER A 14 63.87 27.69 -27.05
N TYR A 15 63.14 26.61 -27.32
CA TYR A 15 62.74 25.62 -26.34
C TYR A 15 63.21 24.23 -26.78
N THR A 16 63.65 23.44 -25.80
CA THR A 16 64.07 22.05 -26.01
C THR A 16 62.87 21.12 -26.20
N THR A 17 61.72 21.43 -25.60
CA THR A 17 60.49 20.64 -25.73
C THR A 17 59.26 21.50 -26.05
N LEU A 18 58.28 20.90 -26.72
CA LEU A 18 56.99 21.54 -26.97
C LEU A 18 56.25 21.84 -25.65
N THR A 19 56.41 20.99 -24.64
CA THR A 19 55.75 21.16 -23.34
C THR A 19 56.31 22.35 -22.58
N SER A 20 57.62 22.58 -22.60
CA SER A 20 58.22 23.78 -22.01
C SER A 20 57.79 25.05 -22.75
N CYS A 21 57.78 25.03 -24.09
CA CYS A 21 57.26 26.13 -24.89
C CYS A 21 55.77 26.44 -24.57
N TYR A 22 54.93 25.42 -24.39
CA TYR A 22 53.53 25.60 -24.06
C TYR A 22 53.32 26.16 -22.66
N ARG A 23 54.06 25.65 -21.66
CA ARG A 23 53.96 26.09 -20.26
C ARG A 23 54.39 27.54 -20.07
N ASP A 24 55.48 27.96 -20.70
CA ASP A 24 55.98 29.33 -20.61
C ASP A 24 55.08 30.37 -21.30
N ASN A 25 54.10 29.92 -22.10
CA ASN A 25 53.22 30.79 -22.89
C ASN A 25 51.73 30.47 -22.66
N THR A 26 51.35 29.82 -21.55
CA THR A 26 49.97 29.39 -21.28
C THR A 26 48.95 30.51 -21.42
N ASP A 27 49.33 31.72 -21.01
CA ASP A 27 48.45 32.88 -20.97
C ASP A 27 48.10 33.41 -22.37
N GLN A 28 48.88 33.01 -23.38
CA GLN A 28 48.76 33.47 -24.76
C GLN A 28 48.26 32.37 -25.71
N VAL A 29 48.20 31.12 -25.25
CA VAL A 29 47.82 29.96 -26.05
C VAL A 29 46.31 29.77 -26.03
N THR A 30 45.69 29.61 -27.20
CA THR A 30 44.22 29.54 -27.33
C THR A 30 43.67 28.11 -27.30
N VAL A 31 44.53 27.09 -27.31
CA VAL A 31 44.13 25.67 -27.42
C VAL A 31 44.99 24.76 -26.55
N GLY A 32 44.44 23.64 -26.08
CA GLY A 32 45.17 22.66 -25.27
C GLY A 32 46.39 22.04 -25.97
N ILE A 33 47.44 21.67 -25.21
CA ILE A 33 48.70 21.11 -25.72
C ILE A 33 48.52 19.88 -26.64
N GLY A 34 47.52 19.04 -26.37
CA GLY A 34 47.19 17.90 -27.23
C GLY A 34 46.73 18.33 -28.63
N THR A 35 45.96 19.43 -28.72
CA THR A 35 45.54 20.00 -30.00
C THR A 35 46.73 20.58 -30.77
N VAL A 36 47.66 21.22 -30.06
CA VAL A 36 48.90 21.76 -30.65
C VAL A 36 49.74 20.64 -31.28
N ARG A 37 49.92 19.50 -30.58
CA ARG A 37 50.63 18.33 -31.10
C ARG A 37 50.00 17.79 -32.39
N THR A 38 48.68 17.63 -32.41
CA THR A 38 47.97 17.16 -33.61
C THR A 38 48.11 18.13 -34.77
N ARG A 39 48.05 19.45 -34.52
CA ARG A 39 48.25 20.47 -35.56
C ARG A 39 49.66 20.47 -36.13
N LEU A 40 50.69 20.35 -35.29
CA LEU A 40 52.08 20.21 -35.74
C LEU A 40 52.27 18.94 -36.58
N LYS A 41 51.67 17.81 -36.18
CA LYS A 41 51.67 16.56 -36.98
C LYS A 41 51.01 16.76 -38.34
N ASN A 42 49.98 17.60 -38.41
CA ASN A 42 49.29 17.98 -39.65
C ASN A 42 50.00 19.11 -40.41
N GLY A 43 51.28 19.38 -40.12
CA GLY A 43 52.11 20.33 -40.87
C GLY A 43 51.89 21.80 -40.53
N TRP A 44 51.20 22.14 -39.44
CA TRP A 44 51.04 23.53 -39.04
C TRP A 44 52.35 24.09 -38.47
N SER A 45 52.63 25.36 -38.71
CA SER A 45 53.73 26.04 -38.02
C SER A 45 53.42 26.18 -36.52
N LEU A 46 54.46 26.20 -35.69
CA LEU A 46 54.30 26.27 -34.23
C LEU A 46 53.47 27.48 -33.78
N ASN A 47 53.72 28.65 -34.38
CA ASN A 47 52.94 29.87 -34.13
C ASN A 47 51.45 29.66 -34.43
N LYS A 48 51.13 29.11 -35.61
CA LYS A 48 49.76 28.87 -36.04
C LYS A 48 49.08 27.81 -35.18
N ALA A 49 49.82 26.78 -34.76
CA ALA A 49 49.31 25.68 -33.94
C ALA A 49 48.89 26.13 -32.53
N LEU A 50 49.63 27.07 -31.93
CA LEU A 50 49.39 27.61 -30.58
C LEU A 50 48.29 28.68 -30.53
N LEU A 51 48.22 29.56 -31.55
CA LEU A 51 47.39 30.77 -31.48
C LEU A 51 46.02 30.63 -32.15
N HIS A 52 45.84 29.72 -33.11
CA HIS A 52 44.57 29.63 -33.82
C HIS A 52 43.46 28.97 -32.97
N PRO A 53 42.31 29.60 -32.72
CA PRO A 53 41.25 29.00 -31.91
C PRO A 53 40.67 27.74 -32.59
N LYS A 54 40.12 26.84 -31.78
CA LYS A 54 39.42 25.64 -32.29
C LYS A 54 38.04 26.06 -32.81
N GLN A 55 37.74 25.78 -34.08
CA GLN A 55 36.38 25.96 -34.61
C GLN A 55 35.43 24.96 -33.93
N LYS A 56 34.26 25.43 -33.44
CA LYS A 56 33.20 24.55 -32.95
C LYS A 56 32.58 23.83 -34.15
N THR A 57 32.86 22.55 -34.31
CA THR A 57 32.17 21.71 -35.30
C THR A 57 30.77 21.36 -34.77
N ILE A 58 29.73 22.05 -35.27
CA ILE A 58 28.31 21.77 -34.97
C ILE A 58 27.73 20.68 -35.91
N LYS A 59 28.58 19.87 -36.57
CA LYS A 59 28.08 18.75 -37.38
C LYS A 59 27.83 17.56 -36.47
N THR A 60 26.63 17.47 -35.89
CA THR A 60 26.15 16.23 -35.27
C THR A 60 25.97 15.16 -36.35
N LYS A 61 26.45 13.94 -36.08
CA LYS A 61 26.45 12.80 -37.03
C LYS A 61 25.05 12.39 -37.55
N LEU A 62 23.97 12.89 -36.93
CA LEU A 62 22.59 12.48 -37.18
C LEU A 62 21.85 13.32 -38.25
N GLY A 63 22.46 14.39 -38.76
CA GLY A 63 21.89 15.20 -39.84
C GLY A 63 20.62 15.97 -39.46
N SER A 64 19.96 16.54 -40.48
CA SER A 64 18.73 17.31 -40.34
C SER A 64 17.48 16.42 -40.28
N HIS A 65 16.42 16.91 -39.63
CA HIS A 65 15.16 16.21 -39.45
C HIS A 65 13.98 17.15 -39.67
N THR A 66 12.89 16.65 -40.27
CA THR A 66 11.66 17.42 -40.48
C THR A 66 10.64 17.07 -39.42
N VAL A 67 10.03 18.04 -38.75
CA VAL A 67 8.95 17.86 -37.75
C VAL A 67 7.90 18.95 -37.99
N GLU A 68 6.63 18.56 -38.14
CA GLU A 68 5.50 19.42 -38.50
C GLU A 68 5.78 20.31 -39.71
N GLY A 69 6.44 19.74 -40.73
CA GLY A 69 6.82 20.44 -41.97
C GLY A 69 7.99 21.42 -41.85
N LYS A 70 8.53 21.66 -40.65
CA LYS A 70 9.73 22.48 -40.44
C LYS A 70 10.99 21.61 -40.40
N VAL A 71 12.03 22.00 -41.14
CA VAL A 71 13.33 21.30 -41.16
C VAL A 71 14.22 21.86 -40.05
N TYR A 72 14.72 20.97 -39.21
CA TYR A 72 15.61 21.25 -38.09
C TYR A 72 16.99 20.68 -38.37
N GLU A 73 18.05 21.41 -38.05
CA GLU A 73 19.42 21.03 -38.38
C GLU A 73 19.91 19.81 -37.57
N ASN A 74 19.38 19.61 -36.37
CA ASN A 74 19.76 18.55 -35.45
C ASN A 74 18.70 18.30 -34.37
N LEU A 75 18.78 17.17 -33.67
CA LEU A 75 17.83 16.82 -32.59
C LEU A 75 17.75 17.87 -31.45
N PRO A 76 18.85 18.53 -31.02
CA PRO A 76 18.77 19.65 -30.06
C PRO A 76 17.85 20.79 -30.48
N SER A 77 17.87 21.20 -31.75
CA SER A 77 17.00 22.30 -32.23
C SER A 77 15.50 21.96 -32.17
N ILE A 78 15.14 20.68 -32.35
CA ILE A 78 13.78 20.19 -32.12
C ILE A 78 13.44 20.26 -30.62
N ALA A 79 14.39 19.91 -29.75
CA ALA A 79 14.18 19.89 -28.30
C ALA A 79 13.90 21.30 -27.76
N GLU A 80 14.65 22.28 -28.22
CA GLU A 80 14.49 23.69 -27.86
C GLU A 80 13.13 24.23 -28.33
N GLU A 81 12.75 23.99 -29.58
CA GLU A 81 11.50 24.51 -30.16
C GLU A 81 10.24 23.95 -29.46
N TYR A 82 10.25 22.67 -29.11
CA TYR A 82 9.09 21.99 -28.51
C TYR A 82 9.12 21.96 -26.97
N GLY A 83 10.08 22.65 -26.34
CA GLY A 83 10.23 22.70 -24.89
C GLY A 83 10.44 21.31 -24.28
N MET A 84 11.23 20.48 -24.93
CA MET A 84 11.57 19.11 -24.53
C MET A 84 13.05 19.00 -24.14
N THR A 85 13.40 18.00 -23.33
CA THR A 85 14.82 17.72 -23.09
C THR A 85 15.43 16.99 -24.30
N LEU A 86 16.69 17.30 -24.61
CA LEU A 86 17.45 16.61 -25.67
C LEU A 86 17.43 15.08 -25.48
N ASN A 87 17.54 14.60 -24.24
CA ASN A 87 17.52 13.17 -23.93
C ASN A 87 16.18 12.52 -24.29
N THR A 88 15.06 13.22 -24.10
CA THR A 88 13.73 12.72 -24.49
C THR A 88 13.63 12.50 -26.00
N ILE A 89 14.12 13.47 -26.79
CA ILE A 89 14.15 13.36 -28.25
C ILE A 89 15.13 12.28 -28.70
N TYR A 90 16.31 12.20 -28.09
CA TYR A 90 17.31 11.18 -28.40
C TYR A 90 16.78 9.76 -28.15
N LYS A 91 16.13 9.50 -27.02
CA LYS A 91 15.52 8.20 -26.71
C LYS A 91 14.37 7.83 -27.65
N ARG A 92 13.65 8.82 -28.18
CA ARG A 92 12.62 8.57 -29.22
C ARG A 92 13.29 8.21 -30.54
N TYR A 93 14.31 8.95 -30.93
CA TYR A 93 15.11 8.64 -32.11
C TYR A 93 15.75 7.24 -32.04
N SER A 94 16.33 6.85 -30.90
CA SER A 94 16.95 5.53 -30.74
C SER A 94 15.95 4.37 -30.81
N ARG A 95 14.67 4.62 -30.52
CA ARG A 95 13.57 3.66 -30.66
C ARG A 95 12.97 3.62 -32.08
N GLY A 96 13.58 4.31 -33.02
CA GLY A 96 13.11 4.34 -34.41
C GLY A 96 12.10 5.43 -34.74
N CYS A 97 11.68 6.28 -33.78
CA CYS A 97 10.79 7.40 -34.10
C CYS A 97 11.47 8.38 -35.06
N ARG A 98 10.77 8.82 -36.10
CA ARG A 98 11.24 9.78 -37.10
C ARG A 98 10.13 10.79 -37.39
N GLY A 99 10.48 11.89 -38.03
CA GLY A 99 9.48 12.90 -38.38
C GLY A 99 8.75 13.45 -37.15
N ASP A 100 7.44 13.62 -37.28
CA ASP A 100 6.55 14.11 -36.23
C ASP A 100 6.55 13.24 -34.96
N ASP A 101 6.89 11.95 -35.06
CA ASP A 101 6.91 11.03 -33.91
C ASP A 101 8.06 11.29 -32.93
N LEU A 102 9.03 12.10 -33.33
CA LEU A 102 10.04 12.64 -32.43
C LEU A 102 9.42 13.51 -31.32
N VAL A 103 8.27 14.13 -31.59
CA VAL A 103 7.52 14.94 -30.64
C VAL A 103 6.22 14.22 -30.25
N PRO A 104 5.95 13.99 -28.95
CA PRO A 104 4.69 13.41 -28.50
C PRO A 104 3.49 14.20 -29.00
N LEU A 105 2.40 13.51 -29.37
CA LEU A 105 1.19 14.14 -29.92
C LEU A 105 0.73 15.38 -29.13
N LYS A 106 0.63 15.26 -27.80
CA LYS A 106 0.20 16.36 -26.91
C LYS A 106 1.15 17.58 -26.85
N LYS A 107 2.37 17.45 -27.38
CA LYS A 107 3.41 18.49 -27.41
C LYS A 107 3.59 19.09 -28.80
N ARG A 108 2.96 18.51 -29.83
CA ARG A 108 2.95 19.04 -31.20
C ARG A 108 2.18 20.35 -31.25
N LYS A 109 2.60 21.31 -32.10
CA LYS A 109 1.93 22.61 -32.21
C LYS A 109 0.58 22.50 -32.94
N SER A 110 0.46 21.49 -33.80
CA SER A 110 -0.79 21.13 -34.50
C SER A 110 -1.83 20.44 -33.62
N TYR A 111 -1.50 20.08 -32.38
CA TYR A 111 -2.42 19.32 -31.53
C TYR A 111 -3.51 20.20 -30.94
N VAL A 112 -4.76 19.88 -31.29
CA VAL A 112 -5.96 20.38 -30.62
C VAL A 112 -6.47 19.25 -29.71
N ALA A 113 -6.63 19.55 -28.42
CA ALA A 113 -7.19 18.57 -27.49
C ALA A 113 -8.67 18.31 -27.86
N PRO A 114 -9.11 17.05 -27.90
CA PRO A 114 -10.53 16.77 -28.07
C PRO A 114 -11.31 17.37 -26.90
N ASP A 115 -12.49 17.93 -27.16
CA ASP A 115 -13.39 18.41 -26.12
C ASP A 115 -13.82 17.23 -25.24
N ASP A 116 -13.39 17.22 -23.98
CA ASP A 116 -13.86 16.26 -22.99
C ASP A 116 -15.36 16.56 -22.73
N GLU A 117 -16.26 15.85 -23.41
CA GLU A 117 -17.67 15.81 -22.99
C GLU A 117 -17.70 15.45 -21.50
N ALA A 118 -18.25 16.35 -20.68
CA ALA A 118 -18.17 16.25 -19.24
C ALA A 118 -19.00 15.06 -18.76
N ASN A 119 -18.37 13.89 -18.65
CA ASN A 119 -18.96 12.67 -18.12
C ASN A 119 -19.15 12.81 -16.61
N PHE A 120 -20.24 13.47 -16.22
CA PHE A 120 -20.65 13.61 -14.83
C PHE A 120 -21.23 12.30 -14.33
N ARG A 121 -20.53 11.65 -13.40
CA ARG A 121 -20.96 10.38 -12.77
C ARG A 121 -21.66 10.58 -11.43
N PHE A 122 -21.64 11.79 -10.91
CA PHE A 122 -22.14 12.10 -9.58
C PHE A 122 -22.95 13.39 -9.64
N TYR A 123 -24.16 13.38 -9.09
CA TYR A 123 -25.05 14.54 -9.09
C TYR A 123 -25.42 14.90 -7.66
N ALA A 124 -25.46 16.20 -7.37
CA ALA A 124 -25.97 16.74 -6.12
C ALA A 124 -26.75 18.02 -6.39
N ASN A 125 -28.01 18.09 -5.92
CA ASN A 125 -28.92 19.21 -6.17
C ASN A 125 -29.00 19.65 -7.65
N GLY A 126 -29.06 18.69 -8.58
CA GLY A 126 -29.14 18.94 -10.03
C GLY A 126 -27.82 19.36 -10.70
N VAL A 127 -26.72 19.52 -9.95
CA VAL A 127 -25.39 19.84 -10.49
C VAL A 127 -24.58 18.56 -10.70
N GLY A 128 -24.00 18.41 -11.90
CA GLY A 128 -23.14 17.29 -12.27
C GLY A 128 -21.68 17.48 -11.83
N TYR A 129 -21.08 16.42 -11.31
CA TYR A 129 -19.69 16.35 -10.85
C TYR A 129 -19.01 15.09 -11.39
N LYS A 130 -17.69 15.15 -11.58
CA LYS A 130 -16.91 13.99 -12.04
C LYS A 130 -16.92 12.85 -11.02
N SER A 131 -17.03 13.18 -9.73
CA SER A 131 -17.12 12.22 -8.62
C SER A 131 -17.61 12.90 -7.34
N ALA A 132 -17.94 12.12 -6.30
CA ALA A 132 -18.24 12.66 -4.98
C ALA A 132 -17.08 13.48 -4.39
N ALA A 133 -15.82 13.09 -4.66
CA ALA A 133 -14.65 13.85 -4.24
C ALA A 133 -14.50 15.17 -5.01
N ASP A 134 -14.93 15.20 -6.27
CA ASP A 134 -15.00 16.44 -7.06
C ASP A 134 -16.06 17.39 -6.52
N ALA A 135 -17.24 16.86 -6.17
CA ALA A 135 -18.30 17.62 -5.51
C ALA A 135 -17.82 18.19 -4.16
N CYS A 136 -17.18 17.38 -3.33
CA CYS A 136 -16.60 17.80 -2.06
C CYS A 136 -15.58 18.94 -2.25
N ARG A 137 -14.67 18.82 -3.22
CA ARG A 137 -13.67 19.86 -3.51
C ARG A 137 -14.32 21.17 -3.96
N LYS A 138 -15.31 21.10 -4.86
CA LYS A 138 -16.01 22.29 -5.37
C LYS A 138 -16.91 22.96 -4.32
N LEU A 139 -17.51 22.18 -3.44
CA LEU A 139 -18.39 22.67 -2.36
C LEU A 139 -17.64 22.95 -1.06
N ASN A 140 -16.30 22.88 -1.07
CA ASN A 140 -15.44 23.11 0.09
C ASN A 140 -15.77 22.23 1.32
N VAL A 141 -16.15 20.98 1.07
CA VAL A 141 -16.40 19.97 2.10
C VAL A 141 -15.26 18.97 2.14
N LYS A 142 -14.75 18.66 3.33
CA LYS A 142 -13.74 17.62 3.49
C LYS A 142 -14.34 16.26 3.13
N TYR A 143 -13.71 15.53 2.22
CA TYR A 143 -14.20 14.23 1.76
C TYR A 143 -14.41 13.21 2.91
N GLY A 144 -13.60 13.28 3.97
CA GLY A 144 -13.79 12.46 5.18
C GLY A 144 -15.09 12.79 5.92
N THR A 145 -15.47 14.07 5.99
CA THR A 145 -16.74 14.50 6.58
C THR A 145 -17.92 14.01 5.74
N TYR A 146 -17.83 14.14 4.41
CA TYR A 146 -18.82 13.57 3.50
C TYR A 146 -19.00 12.06 3.72
N ARG A 147 -17.91 11.28 3.77
CA ARG A 147 -18.00 9.83 4.04
C ARG A 147 -18.64 9.50 5.39
N LEU A 148 -18.31 10.26 6.43
CA LEU A 148 -18.90 10.08 7.76
C LEU A 148 -20.41 10.37 7.76
N HIS A 149 -20.83 11.44 7.07
CA HIS A 149 -22.25 11.77 6.92
C HIS A 149 -22.99 10.69 6.12
N MET A 150 -22.41 10.19 5.02
CA MET A 150 -22.98 9.08 4.26
C MET A 150 -23.09 7.80 5.10
N SER A 151 -22.09 7.46 5.93
CA SER A 151 -22.16 6.30 6.82
C SER A 151 -23.19 6.45 7.94
N ASN A 152 -23.48 7.69 8.33
CA ASN A 152 -24.51 8.02 9.31
C ASN A 152 -25.93 8.13 8.68
N GLY A 153 -26.07 7.83 7.38
CA GLY A 153 -27.35 7.79 6.68
C GLY A 153 -27.88 9.12 6.16
N PHE A 154 -27.02 10.13 5.98
CA PHE A 154 -27.42 11.46 5.52
C PHE A 154 -27.64 11.45 4.00
N THR A 155 -28.48 12.36 3.49
CA THR A 155 -28.63 12.55 2.05
C THR A 155 -27.33 13.09 1.44
N VAL A 156 -27.17 12.96 0.11
CA VAL A 156 -26.00 13.48 -0.59
C VAL A 156 -25.88 15.00 -0.40
N GLU A 157 -27.00 15.70 -0.45
CA GLU A 157 -27.12 17.14 -0.28
C GLU A 157 -26.75 17.57 1.14
N GLN A 158 -27.21 16.83 2.16
CA GLN A 158 -26.83 17.05 3.56
C GLN A 158 -25.35 16.75 3.81
N ALA A 159 -24.84 15.67 3.23
CA ALA A 159 -23.45 15.26 3.37
C ALA A 159 -22.49 16.26 2.73
N LEU A 160 -22.93 16.94 1.66
CA LEU A 160 -22.22 18.02 0.97
C LEU A 160 -22.51 19.41 1.55
N GLY A 161 -23.28 19.51 2.64
CA GLY A 161 -23.58 20.77 3.31
C GLY A 161 -24.48 21.73 2.52
N ILE A 162 -25.13 21.24 1.47
CA ILE A 162 -26.13 21.99 0.70
C ILE A 162 -27.40 22.14 1.53
N GLU A 163 -27.81 21.05 2.18
CA GLU A 163 -28.91 21.05 3.13
C GLU A 163 -28.39 21.09 4.57
N LYS A 164 -29.04 21.88 5.43
CA LYS A 164 -28.70 21.93 6.85
C LYS A 164 -29.19 20.67 7.55
N VAL A 165 -28.28 19.98 8.20
CA VAL A 165 -28.58 18.84 9.08
C VAL A 165 -29.16 19.39 10.38
N GLN A 166 -30.29 18.84 10.82
CA GLN A 166 -30.81 19.11 12.16
C GLN A 166 -29.95 18.39 13.21
N ASP A 167 -29.33 19.13 14.13
CA ASP A 167 -28.53 18.53 15.21
C ASP A 167 -29.46 17.79 16.19
N GLY A 168 -29.48 16.45 16.10
CA GLY A 168 -30.29 15.58 16.96
C GLY A 168 -29.82 15.48 18.41
N ARG A 169 -28.72 16.17 18.78
CA ARG A 169 -28.29 16.23 20.18
C ARG A 169 -29.32 17.02 20.99
N LYS A 170 -30.00 16.35 21.92
CA LYS A 170 -30.80 17.04 22.94
C LYS A 170 -29.89 18.05 23.65
N VAL A 171 -30.22 19.34 23.54
CA VAL A 171 -29.54 20.40 24.29
C VAL A 171 -29.67 20.05 25.77
N ARG A 172 -28.55 19.68 26.40
CA ARG A 172 -28.52 19.33 27.82
C ARG A 172 -28.64 20.61 28.63
N GLY A 173 -29.69 20.73 29.44
CA GLY A 173 -29.86 21.86 30.35
C GLY A 173 -31.27 21.90 30.93
N THR A 174 -31.38 22.41 32.15
CA THR A 174 -32.68 22.73 32.76
C THR A 174 -33.34 23.84 31.95
N LYS A 175 -34.56 23.62 31.49
CA LYS A 175 -35.38 24.63 30.82
C LYS A 175 -36.26 25.35 31.83
N PHE A 176 -36.51 26.62 31.57
CA PHE A 176 -37.37 27.47 32.38
C PHE A 176 -38.48 28.02 31.49
N ASN A 177 -39.70 28.00 32.00
CA ASN A 177 -40.86 28.56 31.30
C ASN A 177 -40.90 30.08 31.51
N VAL A 178 -40.90 30.82 30.40
CA VAL A 178 -41.14 32.27 30.35
C VAL A 178 -42.19 32.50 29.27
N ASP A 179 -43.33 33.09 29.64
CA ASP A 179 -44.46 33.42 28.76
C ASP A 179 -44.97 32.23 27.92
N GLY A 180 -45.05 31.04 28.52
CA GLY A 180 -45.58 29.84 27.85
C GLY A 180 -44.59 29.16 26.90
N LYS A 181 -43.34 29.64 26.83
CA LYS A 181 -42.26 29.03 26.05
C LYS A 181 -41.12 28.59 26.97
N GLU A 182 -40.51 27.46 26.64
CA GLU A 182 -39.39 26.92 27.42
C GLU A 182 -38.04 27.37 26.84
N TYR A 183 -37.21 27.99 27.67
CA TYR A 183 -35.87 28.44 27.30
C TYR A 183 -34.79 27.91 28.24
N THR A 184 -33.58 27.76 27.73
CA THR A 184 -32.37 27.55 28.55
C THR A 184 -31.87 28.87 29.12
N ILE A 185 -31.02 28.81 30.17
CA ILE A 185 -30.40 30.02 30.74
C ILE A 185 -29.56 30.78 29.69
N ASN A 186 -28.92 30.07 28.76
CA ASN A 186 -28.14 30.70 27.69
C ASN A 186 -29.07 31.46 26.71
N GLU A 187 -30.15 30.82 26.26
CA GLU A 187 -31.16 31.47 25.41
C GLU A 187 -31.77 32.70 26.09
N LEU A 188 -32.10 32.61 27.39
CA LEU A 188 -32.60 33.75 28.17
C LEU A 188 -31.55 34.86 28.35
N SER A 189 -30.28 34.49 28.50
CA SER A 189 -29.17 35.43 28.61
C SER A 189 -29.02 36.27 27.35
N ILE A 190 -29.12 35.62 26.19
CA ILE A 190 -29.08 36.28 24.87
C ILE A 190 -30.34 37.11 24.64
N LEU A 191 -31.53 36.56 24.92
CA LEU A 191 -32.82 37.21 24.63
C LEU A 191 -33.02 38.49 25.46
N HIS A 192 -32.68 38.45 26.75
CA HIS A 192 -32.88 39.57 27.68
C HIS A 192 -31.61 40.37 27.98
N ASN A 193 -30.49 40.04 27.32
CA ASN A 193 -29.19 40.69 27.51
C ASN A 193 -28.74 40.74 29.00
N VAL A 194 -28.95 39.64 29.73
CA VAL A 194 -28.52 39.48 31.14
C VAL A 194 -27.47 38.38 31.23
N PRO A 195 -26.29 38.60 31.85
CA PRO A 195 -25.25 37.57 31.95
C PRO A 195 -25.75 36.29 32.64
N GLU A 196 -25.39 35.13 32.09
CA GLU A 196 -25.82 33.83 32.65
C GLU A 196 -25.47 33.66 34.14
N ALA A 197 -24.30 34.18 34.56
CA ALA A 197 -23.85 34.12 35.95
C ALA A 197 -24.81 34.86 36.89
N THR A 198 -25.34 36.00 36.43
CA THR A 198 -26.31 36.81 37.16
C THR A 198 -27.65 36.09 37.28
N ILE A 199 -28.13 35.47 36.18
CA ILE A 199 -29.36 34.67 36.19
C ILE A 199 -29.22 33.51 37.19
N ARG A 200 -28.10 32.78 37.16
CA ARG A 200 -27.82 31.66 38.08
C ARG A 200 -27.72 32.12 39.54
N ASP A 201 -27.03 33.23 39.82
CA ASP A 201 -26.92 33.77 41.20
C ASP A 201 -28.30 34.13 41.75
N ARG A 202 -29.11 34.89 40.99
CA ARG A 202 -30.46 35.30 41.39
C ARG A 202 -31.36 34.09 41.66
N LEU A 203 -31.40 33.11 40.75
CA LEU A 203 -32.13 31.85 40.94
C LEU A 203 -31.66 31.10 42.20
N SER A 204 -30.35 30.98 42.41
CA SER A 204 -29.78 30.28 43.58
C SER A 204 -30.13 30.95 44.91
N ARG A 205 -30.39 32.26 44.88
CA ARG A 205 -30.76 33.07 46.03
C ARG A 205 -32.28 33.21 46.23
N GLY A 206 -33.08 32.58 45.35
CA GLY A 206 -34.52 32.45 45.48
C GLY A 206 -35.36 33.37 44.58
N ALA A 207 -34.77 34.06 43.60
CA ALA A 207 -35.54 34.81 42.61
C ALA A 207 -36.34 33.86 41.69
N THR A 208 -37.47 34.34 41.16
CA THR A 208 -38.15 33.67 40.04
C THR A 208 -37.33 33.82 38.75
N ILE A 209 -37.65 33.03 37.72
CA ILE A 209 -36.97 33.18 36.43
C ILE A 209 -37.20 34.57 35.81
N ILE A 210 -38.43 35.09 35.90
CA ILE A 210 -38.85 36.41 35.37
C ILE A 210 -38.08 37.55 36.06
N GLN A 211 -37.92 37.46 37.38
CA GLN A 211 -37.08 38.37 38.15
C GLN A 211 -35.60 38.23 37.80
N SER A 212 -35.13 36.99 37.54
CA SER A 212 -33.73 36.71 37.27
C SER A 212 -33.24 37.29 35.94
N ILE A 213 -34.13 37.35 34.94
CA ILE A 213 -33.90 37.95 33.62
C ILE A 213 -34.22 39.45 33.57
N GLY A 214 -34.74 40.04 34.66
CA GLY A 214 -34.97 41.49 34.79
C GLY A 214 -36.26 42.00 34.18
N LEU A 215 -37.24 41.13 33.89
CA LEU A 215 -38.58 41.53 33.47
C LEU A 215 -39.44 42.03 34.65
N ASP A 216 -39.19 41.48 35.84
CA ASP A 216 -39.81 41.92 37.10
C ASP A 216 -38.77 42.50 38.06
N GLU A 217 -39.17 43.50 38.84
CA GLU A 217 -38.35 44.03 39.92
C GLU A 217 -38.17 42.99 41.04
N ILE A 218 -36.94 42.89 41.55
CA ILE A 218 -36.63 42.08 42.73
C ILE A 218 -36.80 42.97 43.97
N PRO A 219 -37.79 42.72 44.84
CA PRO A 219 -37.99 43.57 46.01
C PRO A 219 -36.78 43.46 46.97
N LYS A 220 -36.34 44.60 47.50
CA LYS A 220 -35.13 44.65 48.35
C LYS A 220 -35.29 43.76 49.59
N GLY A 221 -34.32 42.88 49.83
CA GLY A 221 -34.28 41.98 51.00
C GLY A 221 -34.92 40.60 50.79
N THR A 222 -35.56 40.34 49.64
CA THR A 222 -36.19 39.04 49.33
C THR A 222 -35.19 37.93 49.04
N LEU A 223 -34.04 38.28 48.44
CA LEU A 223 -33.00 37.31 48.12
C LEU A 223 -32.20 36.90 49.35
N LYS A 224 -31.95 35.60 49.48
CA LYS A 224 -31.03 35.07 50.50
C LYS A 224 -29.64 35.70 50.33
N LYS A 225 -28.95 35.95 51.46
CA LYS A 225 -27.54 36.37 51.40
C LYS A 225 -26.72 35.22 50.86
N GLN A 226 -25.67 35.52 50.08
CA GLN A 226 -24.86 34.50 49.41
C GLN A 226 -24.23 33.47 50.38
N ARG A 227 -23.96 33.88 51.63
CA ARG A 227 -23.46 33.00 52.70
C ARG A 227 -24.48 31.98 53.20
N ASP A 228 -25.78 32.30 53.07
CA ASP A 228 -26.90 31.48 53.55
C ASP A 228 -27.39 30.50 52.47
N VAL A 229 -26.89 30.63 51.23
CA VAL A 229 -27.17 29.69 50.13
C VAL A 229 -26.47 28.36 50.41
N ALA A 230 -27.23 27.26 50.38
CA ALA A 230 -26.71 25.92 50.59
C ALA A 230 -25.64 25.58 49.55
N LYS A 231 -24.38 25.51 49.98
CA LYS A 231 -23.27 25.05 49.13
C LYS A 231 -23.22 23.52 49.19
N ASN A 232 -22.99 22.88 48.04
CA ASN A 232 -22.66 21.46 47.98
C ASN A 232 -21.35 21.21 48.76
N LYS A 233 -21.46 20.79 50.03
CA LYS A 233 -20.30 20.39 50.83
C LYS A 233 -19.77 19.08 50.27
N ARG A 234 -18.47 19.02 49.96
CA ARG A 234 -17.80 17.77 49.59
C ARG A 234 -17.88 16.80 50.77
N LYS A 235 -18.10 15.51 50.51
CA LYS A 235 -18.07 14.48 51.55
C LYS A 235 -16.74 14.56 52.32
N PRO A 236 -16.74 14.43 53.65
CA PRO A 236 -15.52 14.48 54.44
C PRO A 236 -14.62 13.28 54.07
N ILE A 237 -13.33 13.54 53.93
CA ILE A 237 -12.33 12.52 53.66
C ILE A 237 -12.07 11.74 54.96
N ARG A 238 -12.12 10.41 54.89
CA ARG A 238 -11.86 9.50 56.01
C ARG A 238 -10.96 8.39 55.49
N LEU A 239 -9.70 8.39 55.94
CA LEU A 239 -8.66 7.45 55.52
C LEU A 239 -8.19 6.68 56.75
N THR A 240 -8.45 5.39 56.83
CA THR A 240 -7.97 4.54 57.93
C THR A 240 -6.66 3.90 57.48
N VAL A 241 -5.63 3.92 58.33
CA VAL A 241 -4.38 3.17 58.12
C VAL A 241 -3.93 2.63 59.48
N ASN A 242 -3.72 1.31 59.59
CA ASN A 242 -3.31 0.64 60.84
C ASN A 242 -4.22 1.00 62.04
N GLY A 243 -5.53 1.09 61.82
CA GLY A 243 -6.51 1.44 62.86
C GLY A 243 -6.58 2.92 63.23
N LYS A 244 -5.75 3.80 62.65
CA LYS A 244 -5.79 5.25 62.88
C LYS A 244 -6.53 5.96 61.75
N LEU A 245 -7.46 6.86 62.12
CA LEU A 245 -8.28 7.62 61.16
C LEU A 245 -7.65 8.99 60.85
N TYR A 246 -7.48 9.28 59.56
CA TYR A 246 -7.01 10.56 59.04
C TYR A 246 -8.13 11.27 58.28
N THR A 247 -8.35 12.56 58.57
CA THR A 247 -9.45 13.36 58.02
C THR A 247 -9.08 14.12 56.74
N SER A 248 -7.84 14.02 56.30
CA SER A 248 -7.36 14.61 55.06
C SER A 248 -6.16 13.85 54.50
N TYR A 249 -5.94 13.97 53.19
CA TYR A 249 -4.73 13.45 52.55
C TYR A 249 -3.45 14.06 53.15
N LYS A 250 -3.51 15.31 53.62
CA LYS A 250 -2.38 15.98 54.26
C LYS A 250 -2.04 15.34 55.60
N ALA A 251 -3.03 15.14 56.47
CA ALA A 251 -2.82 14.52 57.76
C ALA A 251 -2.25 13.10 57.65
N LEU A 252 -2.70 12.33 56.64
CA LEU A 252 -2.12 11.03 56.35
C LEU A 252 -0.68 11.15 55.84
N ALA A 253 -0.42 12.06 54.90
CA ALA A 253 0.89 12.24 54.32
C ALA A 253 1.94 12.72 55.34
N ASP A 254 1.59 13.68 56.19
CA ASP A 254 2.46 14.21 57.26
C ASP A 254 2.84 13.11 58.26
N ALA A 255 1.93 12.19 58.58
CA ALA A 255 2.17 11.09 59.52
C ALA A 255 3.16 10.03 59.00
N TYR A 256 3.28 9.90 57.68
CA TYR A 256 4.17 8.94 57.02
C TYR A 256 5.33 9.62 56.28
N GLY A 257 5.54 10.93 56.48
CA GLY A 257 6.65 11.67 55.88
C GLY A 257 6.59 11.78 54.35
N LEU A 258 5.39 11.70 53.75
CA LEU A 258 5.19 11.74 52.30
C LEU A 258 4.66 13.10 51.82
N PRO A 259 4.91 13.49 50.56
CA PRO A 259 4.23 14.63 49.97
C PRO A 259 2.72 14.39 49.83
N GLN A 260 1.90 15.35 50.25
CA GLN A 260 0.43 15.26 50.18
C GLN A 260 -0.09 14.96 48.77
N TYR A 261 0.55 15.51 47.74
CA TYR A 261 0.19 15.24 46.34
C TYR A 261 0.37 13.77 45.97
N THR A 262 1.43 13.11 46.45
CA THR A 262 1.72 11.69 46.20
C THR A 262 0.61 10.81 46.77
N VAL A 263 0.24 11.02 48.04
CA VAL A 263 -0.84 10.27 48.70
C VAL A 263 -2.18 10.49 47.99
N ARG A 264 -2.50 11.74 47.62
CA ARG A 264 -3.72 12.05 46.88
C ARG A 264 -3.73 11.39 45.50
N GLN A 265 -2.63 11.42 44.75
CA GLN A 265 -2.55 10.79 43.43
C GLN A 265 -2.72 9.28 43.53
N ARG A 266 -2.01 8.63 44.46
CA ARG A 266 -2.11 7.19 44.70
C ARG A 266 -3.54 6.75 44.97
N ILE A 267 -4.26 7.47 45.84
CA ILE A 267 -5.65 7.12 46.19
C ILE A 267 -6.64 7.50 45.09
N VAL A 268 -6.61 8.76 44.60
CA VAL A 268 -7.67 9.29 43.73
C VAL A 268 -7.47 8.90 42.26
N VAL A 269 -6.22 8.87 41.79
CA VAL A 269 -5.90 8.62 40.37
C VAL A 269 -5.57 7.15 40.16
N TYR A 270 -4.75 6.57 41.03
CA TYR A 270 -4.27 5.20 40.87
C TYR A 270 -5.10 4.16 41.64
N GLY A 271 -6.04 4.59 42.49
CA GLY A 271 -6.98 3.70 43.19
C GLY A 271 -6.34 2.87 44.30
N TYR A 272 -5.25 3.33 44.91
CA TYR A 272 -4.58 2.64 46.01
C TYR A 272 -5.45 2.72 47.28
N SER A 273 -5.37 1.71 48.13
CA SER A 273 -5.89 1.82 49.50
C SER A 273 -5.10 2.91 50.26
N PRO A 274 -5.67 3.51 51.33
CA PRO A 274 -4.92 4.43 52.17
C PRO A 274 -3.63 3.83 52.72
N GLU A 275 -3.63 2.53 53.05
CA GLU A 275 -2.47 1.76 53.49
C GLU A 275 -1.41 1.68 52.38
N ASP A 276 -1.77 1.15 51.20
CA ASP A 276 -0.86 1.00 50.05
C ASP A 276 -0.29 2.35 49.62
N ALA A 277 -1.09 3.41 49.74
CA ALA A 277 -0.70 4.76 49.37
C ALA A 277 0.47 5.30 50.21
N VAL A 278 0.70 4.77 51.42
CA VAL A 278 1.78 5.18 52.31
C VAL A 278 2.87 4.14 52.51
N THR A 279 2.60 2.85 52.28
CA THR A 279 3.57 1.76 52.48
C THR A 279 4.33 1.36 51.22
N LEU A 280 3.72 1.48 50.03
CA LEU A 280 4.38 1.04 48.80
C LEU A 280 5.38 2.07 48.28
N ASP A 281 6.57 1.59 47.95
CA ASP A 281 7.60 2.34 47.24
C ASP A 281 7.35 2.30 45.73
N GLY A 282 7.42 3.48 45.08
CA GLY A 282 7.22 3.63 43.63
C GLY A 282 5.85 4.18 43.20
N LYS A 283 5.71 4.40 41.89
CA LYS A 283 4.49 4.99 41.28
C LYS A 283 3.49 3.95 40.81
N SER A 284 3.88 2.67 40.79
CA SER A 284 3.16 1.56 40.17
C SER A 284 2.80 0.49 41.19
N LYS A 285 1.60 -0.07 41.06
CA LYS A 285 1.15 -1.15 41.93
C LYS A 285 1.87 -2.44 41.50
N PRO A 286 2.54 -3.16 42.41
CA PRO A 286 3.14 -4.45 42.10
C PRO A 286 2.06 -5.48 41.76
N LEU A 287 2.44 -6.50 40.99
CA LEU A 287 1.54 -7.58 40.60
C LEU A 287 2.29 -8.91 40.56
N THR A 288 1.59 -9.99 40.86
CA THR A 288 2.13 -11.35 40.80
C THR A 288 1.57 -12.04 39.56
N VAL A 289 2.43 -12.66 38.76
CA VAL A 289 2.06 -13.49 37.60
C VAL A 289 2.80 -14.81 37.73
N GLU A 290 2.08 -15.93 37.67
CA GLU A 290 2.67 -17.29 37.80
C GLU A 290 3.56 -17.48 39.03
N GLY A 291 3.27 -16.76 40.13
CA GLY A 291 4.06 -16.82 41.37
C GLY A 291 5.32 -15.94 41.38
N VAL A 292 5.56 -15.14 40.34
CA VAL A 292 6.65 -14.15 40.28
C VAL A 292 6.10 -12.75 40.53
N ASP A 293 6.71 -12.03 41.47
CA ASP A 293 6.34 -10.65 41.80
C ASP A 293 7.05 -9.64 40.91
N PHE A 294 6.26 -8.83 40.21
CA PHE A 294 6.73 -7.72 39.38
C PHE A 294 6.43 -6.38 40.04
N SER A 295 7.40 -5.46 40.00
CA SER A 295 7.26 -4.10 40.56
C SER A 295 6.21 -3.25 39.85
N SER A 296 5.83 -3.62 38.62
CA SER A 296 4.83 -2.90 37.83
C SER A 296 4.29 -3.73 36.66
N LYS A 297 3.16 -3.29 36.10
CA LYS A 297 2.66 -3.78 34.81
C LYS A 297 3.69 -3.62 33.68
N ALA A 298 4.50 -2.58 33.71
CA ALA A 298 5.53 -2.38 32.69
C ALA A 298 6.63 -3.43 32.81
N ALA A 299 7.11 -3.71 34.03
CA ALA A 299 8.10 -4.75 34.29
C ALA A 299 7.58 -6.15 33.90
N ALA A 300 6.31 -6.44 34.20
CA ALA A 300 5.67 -7.67 33.74
C ALA A 300 5.57 -7.74 32.21
N ALA A 301 5.15 -6.65 31.55
CA ALA A 301 5.09 -6.62 30.08
C ALA A 301 6.46 -6.91 29.45
N GLU A 302 7.50 -6.23 29.94
CA GLU A 302 8.87 -6.38 29.42
C GLU A 302 9.42 -7.80 29.62
N ALA A 303 9.17 -8.41 30.80
CA ALA A 303 9.58 -9.79 31.08
C ALA A 303 8.96 -10.81 30.13
N TYR A 304 7.72 -10.57 29.67
CA TYR A 304 7.01 -11.41 28.71
C TYR A 304 7.13 -10.91 27.26
N GLY A 305 8.09 -10.01 26.96
CA GLY A 305 8.37 -9.55 25.60
C GLY A 305 7.30 -8.63 24.98
N LEU A 306 6.45 -8.02 25.80
CA LEU A 306 5.40 -7.09 25.39
C LEU A 306 5.78 -5.64 25.72
N THR A 307 5.23 -4.70 24.96
CA THR A 307 5.29 -3.29 25.37
C THR A 307 4.23 -3.02 26.44
N PRO A 308 4.48 -2.10 27.39
CA PRO A 308 3.49 -1.74 28.41
C PRO A 308 2.15 -1.27 27.80
N ALA A 309 2.19 -0.62 26.65
CA ALA A 309 1.00 -0.17 25.92
C ALA A 309 0.12 -1.35 25.46
N VAL A 310 0.73 -2.43 24.95
CA VAL A 310 0.00 -3.63 24.51
C VAL A 310 -0.67 -4.32 25.69
N LEU A 311 0.05 -4.48 26.80
CA LEU A 311 -0.52 -5.07 28.02
C LEU A 311 -1.72 -4.26 28.54
N LEU A 312 -1.57 -2.92 28.62
CA LEU A 312 -2.66 -2.05 29.06
C LEU A 312 -3.87 -2.09 28.14
N ALA A 313 -3.65 -2.14 26.81
CA ALA A 313 -4.74 -2.26 25.85
C ALA A 313 -5.51 -3.59 26.00
N ARG A 314 -4.79 -4.70 26.22
CA ARG A 314 -5.41 -6.03 26.45
C ARG A 314 -6.23 -6.06 27.74
N LEU A 315 -5.71 -5.53 28.84
CA LEU A 315 -6.43 -5.42 30.12
C LEU A 315 -7.67 -4.51 29.99
N ALA A 316 -7.56 -3.38 29.28
CA ALA A 316 -8.71 -2.50 29.02
C ALA A 316 -9.80 -3.19 28.16
N GLY A 317 -9.40 -4.15 27.31
CA GLY A 317 -10.29 -5.04 26.57
C GLY A 317 -10.84 -6.21 27.39
N GLY A 318 -10.67 -6.19 28.72
CA GLY A 318 -11.22 -7.19 29.64
C GLY A 318 -10.48 -8.53 29.69
N SER A 319 -9.23 -8.60 29.20
CA SER A 319 -8.39 -9.78 29.40
C SER A 319 -7.92 -9.90 30.85
N THR A 320 -7.73 -11.12 31.36
CA THR A 320 -7.00 -11.37 32.61
C THR A 320 -5.53 -11.00 32.45
N ILE A 321 -4.76 -10.96 33.55
CA ILE A 321 -3.34 -10.61 33.46
C ILE A 321 -2.56 -11.69 32.69
N GLU A 322 -2.93 -12.96 32.87
CA GLU A 322 -2.36 -14.13 32.20
C GLU A 322 -2.66 -14.11 30.69
N GLN A 323 -3.92 -13.87 30.33
CA GLN A 323 -4.32 -13.70 28.92
C GLN A 323 -3.66 -12.49 28.28
N ALA A 324 -3.50 -11.39 29.04
CA ALA A 324 -2.93 -10.17 28.52
C ALA A 324 -1.41 -10.30 28.31
N LEU A 325 -0.74 -11.15 29.09
CA LEU A 325 0.68 -11.51 28.91
C LEU A 325 0.88 -12.61 27.85
N GLY A 326 -0.19 -13.27 27.39
CA GLY A 326 -0.13 -14.31 26.37
C GLY A 326 0.21 -15.69 26.92
N ILE A 327 0.01 -15.89 28.23
CA ILE A 327 0.15 -17.19 28.91
C ILE A 327 -1.07 -18.06 28.61
N GLU A 328 -2.26 -17.45 28.65
CA GLU A 328 -3.53 -18.11 28.32
C GLU A 328 -4.12 -17.53 27.04
N ASP A 329 -4.67 -18.40 26.19
CA ASP A 329 -5.42 -17.98 25.01
C ASP A 329 -6.79 -17.43 25.42
N LYS A 330 -7.17 -16.30 24.83
CA LYS A 330 -8.48 -15.69 25.05
C LYS A 330 -9.48 -16.17 24.00
N GLU A 331 -10.50 -16.89 24.44
CA GLU A 331 -11.64 -17.24 23.58
C GLU A 331 -12.26 -15.98 22.97
N THR A 332 -12.33 -15.98 21.65
CA THR A 332 -12.94 -14.92 20.85
C THR A 332 -14.10 -15.53 20.08
N SER A 333 -15.03 -14.70 19.58
CA SER A 333 -16.10 -15.16 18.67
C SER A 333 -15.63 -15.84 17.38
N ARG A 334 -14.31 -15.86 17.12
CA ARG A 334 -13.68 -16.50 15.97
C ARG A 334 -12.94 -17.78 16.33
N THR A 335 -12.88 -18.13 17.61
CA THR A 335 -12.20 -19.35 18.08
C THR A 335 -13.00 -20.56 17.62
N ILE A 336 -12.31 -21.58 17.12
CA ILE A 336 -12.91 -22.80 16.56
C ILE A 336 -12.32 -23.98 17.30
N THR A 337 -13.17 -24.86 17.81
CA THR A 337 -12.77 -26.15 18.34
C THR A 337 -12.86 -27.20 17.23
N TYR A 338 -11.78 -27.93 16.99
CA TYR A 338 -11.73 -29.00 16.00
C TYR A 338 -10.87 -30.15 16.56
N GLU A 339 -11.40 -31.37 16.58
CA GLU A 339 -10.72 -32.57 17.13
C GLU A 339 -10.21 -32.40 18.60
N GLY A 340 -10.89 -31.58 19.41
CA GLY A 340 -10.51 -31.32 20.80
C GLY A 340 -9.41 -30.26 20.99
N GLU A 341 -8.89 -29.71 19.90
CA GLU A 341 -7.96 -28.57 19.93
C GLU A 341 -8.67 -27.25 19.64
N MET A 342 -8.23 -26.18 20.30
CA MET A 342 -8.72 -24.82 20.10
C MET A 342 -7.84 -24.08 19.09
N TYR A 343 -8.48 -23.44 18.11
CA TYR A 343 -7.84 -22.66 17.07
C TYR A 343 -8.32 -21.22 17.15
N ASN A 344 -7.41 -20.27 17.07
CA ASN A 344 -7.72 -18.84 17.25
C ASN A 344 -8.58 -18.27 16.10
N SER A 345 -8.59 -18.94 14.94
CA SER A 345 -9.42 -18.57 13.79
C SER A 345 -9.56 -19.70 12.78
N LEU A 346 -10.49 -19.54 11.83
CA LEU A 346 -10.58 -20.41 10.64
C LEU A 346 -9.28 -20.41 9.82
N LYS A 347 -8.52 -19.32 9.86
CA LYS A 347 -7.21 -19.26 9.19
C LYS A 347 -6.19 -20.14 9.91
N ASP A 348 -6.12 -20.05 11.23
CA ASP A 348 -5.21 -20.85 12.06
C ASP A 348 -5.47 -22.36 11.86
N LEU A 349 -6.75 -22.76 11.85
CA LEU A 349 -7.16 -24.12 11.51
C LEU A 349 -6.73 -24.53 10.09
N ALA A 350 -6.96 -23.66 9.09
CA ALA A 350 -6.60 -23.93 7.71
C ALA A 350 -5.08 -24.06 7.51
N ASP A 351 -4.29 -23.19 8.14
CA ASP A 351 -2.82 -23.18 8.08
C ASP A 351 -2.26 -24.47 8.70
N LYS A 352 -2.72 -24.86 9.90
CA LYS A 352 -2.32 -26.12 10.57
C LYS A 352 -2.74 -27.37 9.81
N LYS A 353 -3.89 -27.35 9.12
CA LYS A 353 -4.39 -28.49 8.32
C LYS A 353 -3.94 -28.45 6.85
N GLY A 354 -3.13 -27.47 6.43
CA GLY A 354 -2.55 -27.38 5.09
C GLY A 354 -3.54 -27.05 3.96
N ILE A 355 -4.64 -26.37 4.26
CA ILE A 355 -5.69 -26.00 3.29
C ILE A 355 -5.74 -24.49 3.14
N SER A 356 -6.04 -23.99 1.94
CA SER A 356 -6.22 -22.54 1.79
C SER A 356 -7.43 -22.05 2.60
N VAL A 357 -7.26 -20.96 3.34
CA VAL A 357 -8.33 -20.33 4.14
C VAL A 357 -9.56 -20.03 3.28
N GLY A 358 -9.35 -19.58 2.04
CA GLY A 358 -10.44 -19.27 1.10
C GLY A 358 -11.25 -20.51 0.72
N THR A 359 -10.56 -21.63 0.49
CA THR A 359 -11.19 -22.92 0.20
C THR A 359 -11.98 -23.43 1.40
N LEU A 360 -11.37 -23.44 2.60
CA LEU A 360 -12.05 -23.90 3.80
C LEU A 360 -13.29 -23.04 4.11
N ARG A 361 -13.15 -21.71 4.00
CA ARG A 361 -14.26 -20.77 4.18
C ARG A 361 -15.39 -21.01 3.18
N SER A 362 -15.07 -21.15 1.89
CA SER A 362 -16.08 -21.38 0.86
C SER A 362 -16.88 -22.66 1.13
N ARG A 363 -16.21 -23.73 1.58
CA ARG A 363 -16.86 -25.03 1.87
C ARG A 363 -17.81 -24.94 3.05
N VAL A 364 -17.36 -24.35 4.15
CA VAL A 364 -18.20 -24.13 5.33
C VAL A 364 -19.40 -23.24 4.97
N GLN A 365 -19.20 -22.21 4.14
CA GLN A 365 -20.29 -21.34 3.67
C GLN A 365 -21.26 -22.05 2.71
N SER A 366 -20.78 -23.04 1.96
CA SER A 366 -21.61 -23.92 1.13
C SER A 366 -22.34 -25.01 1.94
N GLY A 367 -22.19 -25.03 3.27
CA GLY A 367 -22.91 -25.93 4.16
C GLY A 367 -22.19 -27.24 4.51
N LEU A 368 -20.93 -27.42 4.11
CA LEU A 368 -20.14 -28.57 4.54
C LEU A 368 -19.75 -28.43 6.02
N SER A 369 -19.67 -29.55 6.74
CA SER A 369 -19.08 -29.57 8.08
C SER A 369 -17.58 -29.25 8.01
N LEU A 370 -16.98 -28.82 9.13
CA LEU A 370 -15.53 -28.55 9.18
C LEU A 370 -14.71 -29.79 8.82
N GLU A 371 -15.13 -30.97 9.28
CA GLU A 371 -14.50 -32.26 8.98
C GLU A 371 -14.55 -32.58 7.48
N GLU A 372 -15.72 -32.48 6.87
CA GLU A 372 -15.91 -32.71 5.43
C GLU A 372 -15.12 -31.70 4.60
N ALA A 373 -15.14 -30.44 5.03
CA ALA A 373 -14.47 -29.36 4.34
C ALA A 373 -12.94 -29.53 4.35
N ILE A 374 -12.38 -30.07 5.42
CA ILE A 374 -10.95 -30.39 5.54
C ILE A 374 -10.61 -31.63 4.70
N LYS A 375 -11.41 -32.69 4.81
CA LYS A 375 -11.17 -33.95 4.07
C LYS A 375 -11.18 -33.80 2.55
N ALA A 376 -11.91 -32.81 2.01
CA ALA A 376 -12.00 -32.55 0.57
C ALA A 376 -10.69 -32.01 -0.08
N GLY A 377 -9.63 -31.69 0.67
CA GLY A 377 -8.29 -31.36 0.14
C GLY A 377 -8.21 -30.08 -0.71
N ASN A 378 -7.16 -29.86 -1.49
CA ASN A 378 -7.06 -28.66 -2.37
C ASN A 378 -7.70 -28.90 -3.76
N ARG A 379 -8.35 -27.86 -4.32
CA ARG A 379 -8.92 -27.87 -5.69
C ARG A 379 -7.77 -27.75 -6.69
N ILE A 380 -7.68 -28.71 -7.60
CA ILE A 380 -6.64 -28.78 -8.61
C ILE A 380 -6.98 -27.75 -9.72
N ILE A 381 -6.10 -26.79 -9.99
CA ILE A 381 -6.21 -25.83 -11.10
C ILE A 381 -5.15 -26.24 -12.12
N ASN A 382 -5.52 -26.78 -13.28
CA ASN A 382 -4.54 -27.18 -14.31
C ASN A 382 -4.90 -26.68 -15.70
N SER A 383 -3.85 -26.39 -16.46
CA SER A 383 -3.79 -26.29 -17.92
C SER A 383 -3.67 -27.71 -18.52
N GLY A 384 -4.67 -28.15 -19.30
CA GLY A 384 -4.65 -29.42 -20.02
C GLY A 384 -5.79 -30.39 -19.66
N ARG A 385 -6.06 -31.36 -20.55
CA ARG A 385 -7.14 -32.37 -20.41
C ARG A 385 -6.83 -33.44 -19.37
N TYR A 386 -5.55 -33.79 -19.20
CA TYR A 386 -5.07 -34.77 -18.22
C TYR A 386 -4.02 -34.11 -17.32
N ASN A 387 -3.95 -34.55 -16.07
CA ASN A 387 -2.94 -34.10 -15.13
C ASN A 387 -2.59 -35.20 -14.12
N LEU A 388 -1.33 -35.26 -13.73
CA LEU A 388 -0.79 -36.24 -12.78
C LEU A 388 -1.63 -36.37 -11.50
N THR A 389 -2.06 -35.26 -10.90
CA THR A 389 -2.87 -35.25 -9.67
C THR A 389 -4.24 -35.88 -9.85
N ILE A 390 -4.83 -35.77 -11.05
CA ILE A 390 -6.11 -36.39 -11.39
C ILE A 390 -5.88 -37.89 -11.60
N LEU A 391 -4.85 -38.26 -12.36
CA LEU A 391 -4.51 -39.66 -12.66
C LEU A 391 -4.10 -40.42 -11.38
N GLN A 392 -3.39 -39.78 -10.45
CA GLN A 392 -3.02 -40.37 -9.15
C GLN A 392 -4.23 -40.57 -8.21
N ARG A 393 -5.29 -39.75 -8.35
CA ARG A 393 -6.50 -39.87 -7.53
C ARG A 393 -7.52 -40.84 -8.11
N ASP A 394 -7.60 -40.94 -9.44
CA ASP A 394 -8.55 -41.80 -10.16
C ASP A 394 -7.80 -42.96 -10.83
N ASN A 395 -7.67 -44.05 -10.08
CA ASN A 395 -6.99 -45.26 -10.54
C ASN A 395 -7.68 -45.91 -11.76
N ALA A 396 -9.00 -45.74 -11.91
CA ALA A 396 -9.71 -46.28 -13.07
C ALA A 396 -9.40 -45.48 -14.35
N LEU A 397 -9.23 -44.17 -14.24
CA LEU A 397 -8.83 -43.31 -15.35
C LEU A 397 -7.36 -43.54 -15.74
N ALA A 398 -6.45 -43.64 -14.75
CA ALA A 398 -5.02 -43.86 -14.98
C ALA A 398 -4.72 -45.12 -15.80
N ASN A 399 -5.46 -46.20 -15.55
CA ASN A 399 -5.26 -47.49 -16.21
C ASN A 399 -6.05 -47.64 -17.53
N LYS A 400 -6.65 -46.57 -18.07
CA LYS A 400 -7.30 -46.66 -19.38
C LYS A 400 -6.27 -46.86 -20.50
N PRO A 401 -6.58 -47.68 -21.53
CA PRO A 401 -5.73 -47.80 -22.69
C PRO A 401 -5.64 -46.45 -23.41
N ALA A 402 -4.42 -46.05 -23.75
CA ALA A 402 -4.10 -44.80 -24.40
C ALA A 402 -2.97 -44.99 -25.41
N TRP A 403 -2.80 -43.98 -26.26
CA TRP A 403 -1.74 -43.91 -27.24
C TRP A 403 -1.04 -42.56 -27.15
N LEU A 404 0.29 -42.58 -27.14
CA LEU A 404 1.13 -41.42 -27.39
C LEU A 404 1.48 -41.41 -28.89
N TYR A 405 1.31 -40.27 -29.53
CA TYR A 405 1.64 -40.09 -30.95
C TYR A 405 2.66 -38.96 -31.14
N PHE A 406 3.59 -39.20 -32.06
CA PHE A 406 4.53 -38.21 -32.56
C PHE A 406 4.31 -38.04 -34.05
N VAL A 407 3.92 -36.84 -34.47
CA VAL A 407 3.46 -36.56 -35.83
C VAL A 407 4.11 -35.29 -36.38
N ARG A 408 4.29 -35.28 -37.70
CA ARG A 408 4.69 -34.12 -38.49
C ARG A 408 3.45 -33.40 -38.99
N ILE A 409 3.44 -32.07 -38.95
CA ILE A 409 2.35 -31.21 -39.38
C ILE A 409 2.89 -30.02 -40.18
N HIS A 410 2.16 -29.60 -41.22
CA HIS A 410 2.47 -28.38 -41.97
C HIS A 410 1.46 -27.29 -41.61
N ILE A 411 1.93 -26.23 -40.96
CA ILE A 411 1.09 -25.07 -40.60
C ILE A 411 1.72 -23.85 -41.27
N GLU A 412 0.95 -23.09 -42.05
CA GLU A 412 1.41 -21.88 -42.77
C GLU A 412 2.69 -22.11 -43.62
N ASN A 413 2.76 -23.25 -44.32
CA ASN A 413 3.93 -23.67 -45.11
C ASN A 413 5.25 -23.86 -44.31
N LYS A 414 5.17 -23.92 -42.98
CA LYS A 414 6.28 -24.33 -42.11
C LYS A 414 6.05 -25.74 -41.59
N GLU A 415 7.09 -26.56 -41.66
CA GLU A 415 7.10 -27.90 -41.06
C GLU A 415 7.26 -27.79 -39.54
N ARG A 416 6.42 -28.53 -38.81
CA ARG A 416 6.36 -28.55 -37.35
C ARG A 416 6.09 -29.97 -36.86
N PHE A 417 6.34 -30.21 -35.58
CA PHE A 417 6.16 -31.52 -34.97
C PHE A 417 5.27 -31.42 -33.74
N LYS A 418 4.36 -32.38 -33.57
CA LYS A 418 3.45 -32.47 -32.42
C LYS A 418 3.66 -33.79 -31.69
N VAL A 419 3.75 -33.70 -30.36
CA VAL A 419 3.63 -34.83 -29.44
C VAL A 419 2.28 -34.72 -28.75
N GLY A 420 1.57 -35.84 -28.55
CA GLY A 420 0.31 -35.82 -27.83
C GLY A 420 -0.17 -37.18 -27.39
N ILE A 421 -1.09 -37.20 -26.42
CA ILE A 421 -1.75 -38.43 -25.94
C ILE A 421 -3.26 -38.47 -26.24
N THR A 422 -3.80 -39.67 -26.40
CA THR A 422 -5.23 -39.89 -26.67
C THR A 422 -5.72 -41.23 -26.12
N THR A 423 -6.95 -41.28 -25.61
CA THR A 423 -7.65 -42.54 -25.26
C THR A 423 -8.51 -43.07 -26.41
N GLN A 424 -8.51 -42.42 -27.56
CA GLN A 424 -9.10 -42.88 -28.82
C GLN A 424 -7.98 -43.24 -29.80
N THR A 425 -8.28 -43.98 -30.87
CA THR A 425 -7.27 -44.27 -31.90
C THR A 425 -6.68 -42.99 -32.48
N VAL A 426 -5.36 -42.98 -32.75
CA VAL A 426 -4.62 -41.81 -33.24
C VAL A 426 -5.25 -41.24 -34.51
N ASP A 427 -5.64 -42.10 -35.46
CA ASP A 427 -6.32 -41.66 -36.70
C ASP A 427 -7.63 -40.91 -36.43
N LYS A 428 -8.40 -41.31 -35.41
CA LYS A 428 -9.65 -40.62 -35.06
C LYS A 428 -9.37 -39.27 -34.39
N ARG A 429 -8.31 -39.19 -33.58
CA ARG A 429 -7.90 -37.94 -32.92
C ARG A 429 -7.37 -36.93 -33.95
N LEU A 430 -6.50 -37.36 -34.86
CA LEU A 430 -5.90 -36.48 -35.87
C LEU A 430 -6.92 -36.01 -36.92
N LYS A 431 -7.92 -36.83 -37.28
CA LYS A 431 -9.02 -36.43 -38.18
C LYS A 431 -9.95 -35.35 -37.62
N GLN A 432 -9.91 -35.09 -36.31
CA GLN A 432 -10.69 -34.01 -35.69
C GLN A 432 -10.00 -32.65 -35.83
N GLU A 433 -8.71 -32.64 -36.14
CA GLU A 433 -7.92 -31.43 -36.32
C GLU A 433 -7.97 -30.99 -37.79
N ALA A 434 -7.93 -29.68 -38.05
CA ALA A 434 -8.13 -29.13 -39.39
C ALA A 434 -6.91 -29.25 -40.34
N TYR A 435 -5.87 -29.98 -39.93
CA TYR A 435 -4.57 -30.02 -40.60
C TYR A 435 -4.22 -31.42 -41.10
N GLU A 436 -3.34 -31.49 -42.09
CA GLU A 436 -2.76 -32.76 -42.54
C GLU A 436 -1.59 -33.16 -41.65
N PHE A 437 -1.67 -34.37 -41.12
CA PHE A 437 -0.65 -34.96 -40.27
C PHE A 437 0.00 -36.16 -40.95
N GLN A 438 1.31 -36.27 -40.82
CA GLN A 438 2.06 -37.47 -41.15
C GLN A 438 2.56 -38.11 -39.87
N THR A 439 2.07 -39.31 -39.58
CA THR A 439 2.49 -40.07 -38.40
C THR A 439 3.95 -40.50 -38.53
N ILE A 440 4.76 -40.15 -37.52
CA ILE A 440 6.15 -40.61 -37.42
C ILE A 440 6.19 -41.86 -36.54
N LYS A 441 5.62 -41.77 -35.34
CA LYS A 441 5.64 -42.85 -34.34
C LYS A 441 4.38 -42.85 -33.49
N VAL A 442 3.97 -44.04 -33.04
CA VAL A 442 2.88 -44.25 -32.09
C VAL A 442 3.30 -45.32 -31.09
N VAL A 443 3.03 -45.08 -29.81
CA VAL A 443 3.27 -46.01 -28.70
C VAL A 443 1.95 -46.20 -27.95
N ASP A 444 1.62 -47.43 -27.59
CA ASP A 444 0.46 -47.76 -26.76
C ASP A 444 0.86 -48.07 -25.32
N GLY A 445 -0.04 -47.78 -24.37
CA GLY A 445 0.20 -48.01 -22.96
C GLY A 445 -0.99 -47.62 -22.09
N THR A 446 -0.77 -47.50 -20.78
CA THR A 446 -1.77 -46.88 -19.91
C THR A 446 -1.76 -45.37 -20.09
N LEU A 447 -2.89 -44.72 -19.78
CA LEU A 447 -2.99 -43.27 -19.83
C LEU A 447 -1.97 -42.58 -18.90
N LEU A 448 -1.64 -43.19 -17.76
CA LEU A 448 -0.60 -42.69 -16.87
C LEU A 448 0.79 -42.79 -17.50
N ASP A 449 1.14 -43.94 -18.08
CA ASP A 449 2.47 -44.14 -18.69
C ASP A 449 2.65 -43.21 -19.90
N CYS A 450 1.63 -43.13 -20.76
CA CYS A 450 1.63 -42.22 -21.90
C CYS A 450 1.77 -40.75 -21.46
N PHE A 451 1.09 -40.36 -20.37
CA PHE A 451 1.20 -39.00 -19.83
C PHE A 451 2.60 -38.71 -19.28
N LEU A 452 3.21 -39.65 -18.56
CA LEU A 452 4.56 -39.47 -18.02
C LEU A 452 5.60 -39.34 -19.14
N LEU A 453 5.53 -40.21 -20.15
CA LEU A 453 6.40 -40.15 -21.33
C LEU A 453 6.20 -38.85 -22.13
N GLU A 454 4.95 -38.39 -22.29
CA GLU A 454 4.66 -37.11 -22.95
C GLU A 454 5.31 -35.94 -22.20
N GLN A 455 5.21 -35.90 -20.86
CA GLN A 455 5.85 -34.84 -20.07
C GLN A 455 7.38 -34.88 -20.18
N GLU A 456 7.98 -36.07 -20.18
CA GLU A 456 9.43 -36.25 -20.34
C GLU A 456 9.93 -35.70 -21.70
N ILE A 457 9.20 -35.99 -22.78
CA ILE A 457 9.52 -35.47 -24.12
C ILE A 457 9.31 -33.95 -24.19
N ILE A 458 8.24 -33.42 -23.60
CA ILE A 458 7.99 -31.97 -23.56
C ILE A 458 9.10 -31.24 -22.80
N ASP A 459 9.54 -31.79 -21.66
CA ASP A 459 10.63 -31.20 -20.86
C ASP A 459 11.96 -31.24 -21.62
N LEU A 460 12.24 -32.33 -22.34
CA LEU A 460 13.43 -32.45 -23.20
C LEU A 460 13.43 -31.42 -24.33
N LEU A 461 12.27 -31.19 -24.95
CA LEU A 461 12.09 -30.30 -26.11
C LEU A 461 11.66 -28.87 -25.72
N PHE A 462 11.74 -28.51 -24.44
CA PHE A 462 11.21 -27.25 -23.93
C PHE A 462 11.76 -26.01 -24.67
N ASP A 463 13.05 -26.03 -25.04
CA ASP A 463 13.71 -24.94 -25.78
C ASP A 463 13.39 -24.93 -27.28
N LYS A 464 12.79 -25.99 -27.81
CA LYS A 464 12.40 -26.15 -29.22
C LYS A 464 10.93 -25.83 -29.49
N ARG A 465 10.18 -25.41 -28.47
CA ARG A 465 8.76 -25.10 -28.60
C ARG A 465 8.53 -23.93 -29.56
N ASP A 466 7.58 -24.09 -30.47
CA ASP A 466 7.17 -23.00 -31.37
C ASP A 466 6.20 -22.05 -30.66
N LEU A 467 6.67 -20.82 -30.40
CA LEU A 467 5.88 -19.77 -29.76
C LEU A 467 4.98 -19.01 -30.76
N GLU A 468 5.14 -19.23 -32.07
CA GLU A 468 4.29 -18.64 -33.10
C GLU A 468 2.93 -19.35 -33.21
N VAL A 469 2.83 -20.60 -32.74
CA VAL A 469 1.55 -21.35 -32.72
C VAL A 469 0.76 -20.99 -31.47
N THR A 470 -0.43 -20.41 -31.67
CA THR A 470 -1.33 -20.00 -30.59
C THR A 470 -2.52 -20.94 -30.43
N SER A 471 -3.26 -20.79 -29.33
CA SER A 471 -4.49 -21.55 -29.05
C SER A 471 -5.58 -21.40 -30.11
N ASP A 472 -5.55 -20.32 -30.89
CA ASP A 472 -6.51 -20.07 -31.96
C ASP A 472 -6.21 -20.88 -33.22
N MET A 473 -4.97 -21.36 -33.36
CA MET A 473 -4.51 -22.16 -34.50
C MET A 473 -4.71 -23.65 -34.27
N LEU A 474 -4.33 -24.17 -33.11
CA LEU A 474 -4.38 -25.60 -32.82
C LEU A 474 -4.61 -25.87 -31.33
N ASP A 475 -5.46 -26.85 -31.02
CA ASP A 475 -5.59 -27.36 -29.65
C ASP A 475 -4.30 -28.09 -29.22
N GLY A 476 -3.86 -27.84 -27.99
CA GLY A 476 -2.54 -28.29 -27.54
C GLY A 476 -1.37 -27.61 -28.26
N TYR A 477 -1.50 -26.32 -28.58
CA TYR A 477 -0.39 -25.48 -29.09
C TYR A 477 0.86 -25.51 -28.20
N SER A 478 0.74 -25.97 -26.96
CA SER A 478 1.87 -26.21 -26.05
C SER A 478 2.77 -27.36 -26.42
N GLU A 479 2.27 -28.32 -27.20
CA GLU A 479 3.02 -29.51 -27.59
C GLU A 479 3.53 -29.43 -29.04
N ILE A 480 3.79 -28.22 -29.56
CA ILE A 480 4.28 -28.00 -30.92
C ILE A 480 5.73 -27.52 -30.91
N PHE A 481 6.57 -28.17 -31.72
CA PHE A 481 8.02 -27.99 -31.73
C PHE A 481 8.59 -27.78 -33.14
N ILE A 482 9.72 -27.07 -33.20
CA ILE A 482 10.57 -26.93 -34.38
C ILE A 482 11.79 -27.83 -34.17
N LEU A 483 11.83 -28.96 -34.88
CA LEU A 483 12.84 -30.02 -34.68
C LEU A 483 13.71 -30.18 -35.92
N ASN A 484 14.99 -30.50 -35.70
CA ASN A 484 15.89 -30.97 -36.76
C ASN A 484 15.94 -32.52 -36.79
N GLU A 485 16.62 -33.11 -37.78
CA GLU A 485 16.72 -34.57 -37.92
C GLU A 485 17.32 -35.28 -36.68
N SER A 486 18.32 -34.68 -36.02
CA SER A 486 18.88 -35.26 -34.78
C SER A 486 17.91 -35.23 -33.61
N ASP A 487 17.07 -34.20 -33.50
CA ASP A 487 16.05 -34.11 -32.46
C ASP A 487 14.95 -35.17 -32.69
N ILE A 488 14.60 -35.44 -33.96
CA ILE A 488 13.64 -36.47 -34.35
C ILE A 488 14.15 -37.87 -33.99
N GLU A 489 15.44 -38.15 -34.23
CA GLU A 489 16.08 -39.41 -33.84
C GLU A 489 16.01 -39.63 -32.31
N ILE A 490 16.33 -38.61 -31.52
CA ILE A 490 16.28 -38.68 -30.04
C ILE A 490 14.86 -38.99 -29.55
N VAL A 491 13.84 -38.32 -30.09
CA VAL A 491 12.44 -38.59 -29.71
C VAL A 491 12.03 -40.02 -30.09
N ASN A 492 12.47 -40.52 -31.25
CA ASN A 492 12.20 -41.89 -31.66
C ASN A 492 12.87 -42.92 -30.73
N GLU A 493 14.12 -42.68 -30.30
CA GLU A 493 14.83 -43.56 -29.36
C GLU A 493 14.09 -43.64 -28.01
N ILE A 494 13.58 -42.51 -27.49
CA ILE A 494 12.79 -42.48 -26.25
C ILE A 494 11.49 -43.27 -26.38
N LEU A 495 10.87 -43.23 -27.56
CA LEU A 495 9.62 -43.93 -27.86
C LEU A 495 9.81 -45.41 -28.24
N ASP A 496 11.05 -45.91 -28.32
CA ASP A 496 11.38 -47.31 -28.60
C ASP A 496 11.64 -48.15 -27.33
N ILE A 497 11.61 -47.52 -26.15
CA ILE A 497 11.71 -48.14 -24.82
C ILE A 497 10.33 -48.60 -24.35
#